data_AF-A0AAD7D1F2-F1
#
_entry.id   AF-A0AAD7D1F2-F1
#
_cell.length_a   1.000
_cell.length_b   1.000
_cell.length_c   1.000
_cell.angle_alpha   90.00
_cell.angle_beta   90.00
_cell.angle_gamma   90.00
#
_symmetry.space_group_name_H-M   'P 1'
#
loop_
_entity.id
_entity.type
_entity.pdbx_description
1 polymer ?
#
loop_
_entity_poly.entity_id
_entity_poly.type
_entity_poly.pdbx_seq_one_letter_code
_entity_poly.pdbx_strand_id
1 'polypeptide(L)'
;MARSSNPFAETLGSDDELSSLGINTFTFAPTTDDAQPPRDPHDAQDDDCDVDTHESTYEPSDQRDIHGLVDDATSHTSRLITFFMEVSAMLHTPEVAKNANLCAAMHSCLTTIPGTAVTPVTDYVPPEESSWRQRRRALEESLLKNLRKYIRFSDHLLRKPPRTDKFQGELNKLHAFADKFFHLSMKLQASNEKMRLMELCETYQRMKLTRLEERQFRASLRADRAARKTQREMLRQQRRPP
;
A
#
# COMPACT_ATOMS: atom_id res chain seq x y z
N MET A 1 -24.12 24.45 -58.26
CA MET A 1 -24.77 23.81 -57.11
C MET A 1 -23.95 22.58 -56.72
N ALA A 2 -23.04 22.71 -55.76
CA ALA A 2 -22.13 21.65 -55.33
C ALA A 2 -22.64 21.05 -54.01
N ARG A 3 -22.84 19.73 -53.97
CA ARG A 3 -23.18 18.97 -52.76
C ARG A 3 -21.89 18.68 -52.00
N SER A 4 -21.81 19.19 -50.77
CA SER A 4 -20.75 18.90 -49.81
C SER A 4 -21.04 17.53 -49.18
N SER A 5 -20.23 16.54 -49.56
CA SER A 5 -20.22 15.20 -48.98
C SER A 5 -19.40 15.22 -47.70
N ASN A 6 -20.03 14.83 -46.59
CA ASN A 6 -19.42 14.81 -45.27
C ASN A 6 -18.84 13.39 -45.02
N PRO A 7 -17.51 13.19 -44.88
CA PRO A 7 -16.91 11.85 -44.77
C PRO A 7 -16.78 11.34 -43.33
N PHE A 8 -17.41 11.97 -42.35
CA PHE A 8 -17.39 11.52 -40.95
C PHE A 8 -18.64 10.70 -40.63
N ALA A 9 -18.70 9.48 -41.16
CA ALA A 9 -19.63 8.47 -40.73
C ALA A 9 -18.87 7.17 -40.45
N GLU A 10 -19.05 6.69 -39.22
CA GLU A 10 -18.98 5.29 -38.81
C GLU A 10 -17.60 4.62 -38.73
N THR A 11 -16.99 4.79 -37.56
CA THR A 11 -16.35 3.68 -36.85
C THR A 11 -16.82 3.69 -35.40
N LEU A 12 -17.96 3.04 -35.14
CA LEU A 12 -18.33 2.58 -33.81
C LEU A 12 -17.37 1.43 -33.48
N GLY A 13 -16.26 1.77 -32.82
CA GLY A 13 -15.34 0.80 -32.22
C GLY A 13 -16.09 -0.01 -31.16
N SER A 14 -16.05 -1.32 -31.33
CA SER A 14 -16.52 -2.33 -30.38
C SER A 14 -15.89 -2.10 -29.00
N ASP A 15 -16.70 -2.16 -27.94
CA ASP A 15 -16.29 -2.01 -26.53
C ASP A 15 -15.45 -3.20 -25.99
N ASP A 16 -14.84 -4.02 -26.87
CA ASP A 16 -14.08 -5.23 -26.51
C ASP A 16 -12.56 -5.02 -26.31
N GLU A 17 -12.01 -3.83 -26.55
CA GLU A 17 -10.55 -3.61 -26.48
C GLU A 17 -9.99 -3.37 -25.07
N LEU A 18 -10.84 -3.20 -24.04
CA LEU A 18 -10.34 -3.03 -22.66
C LEU A 18 -9.93 -4.36 -21.99
N SER A 19 -10.27 -5.50 -22.59
CA SER A 19 -9.80 -6.83 -22.16
C SER A 19 -8.34 -7.12 -22.57
N SER A 20 -7.74 -6.27 -23.42
CA SER A 20 -6.36 -6.44 -23.91
C SER A 20 -5.30 -5.74 -23.05
N LEU A 21 -5.69 -4.94 -22.05
CA LEU A 21 -4.77 -4.48 -21.02
C LEU A 21 -4.55 -5.65 -20.07
N GLY A 22 -3.53 -6.48 -20.37
CA GLY A 22 -3.06 -7.61 -19.57
C GLY A 22 -2.57 -7.22 -18.18
N ILE A 23 -3.42 -6.55 -17.41
CA ILE A 23 -3.31 -6.42 -15.97
C ILE A 23 -3.65 -7.79 -15.44
N ASN A 24 -2.64 -8.68 -15.49
CA ASN A 24 -2.65 -9.95 -14.79
C ASN A 24 -3.07 -9.64 -13.36
N THR A 25 -4.31 -9.97 -13.04
CA THR A 25 -4.80 -10.06 -11.69
C THR A 25 -3.90 -11.11 -11.07
N PHE A 26 -2.93 -10.67 -10.27
CA PHE A 26 -1.97 -11.53 -9.59
C PHE A 26 -2.76 -12.37 -8.58
N THR A 27 -3.39 -13.41 -9.11
CA THR A 27 -4.13 -14.40 -8.38
C THR A 27 -3.04 -15.27 -7.78
N PHE A 28 -2.71 -15.01 -6.52
CA PHE A 28 -1.91 -15.94 -5.74
C PHE A 28 -2.69 -17.25 -5.71
N ALA A 29 -2.32 -18.18 -6.60
CA ALA A 29 -2.76 -19.55 -6.50
C ALA A 29 -2.23 -20.08 -5.15
N PRO A 30 -3.08 -20.71 -4.33
CA PRO A 30 -2.60 -21.41 -3.15
C PRO A 30 -1.71 -22.57 -3.64
N THR A 31 -0.42 -22.47 -3.35
CA THR A 31 0.52 -23.58 -3.54
C THR A 31 0.13 -24.66 -2.55
N THR A 32 -0.77 -25.55 -2.97
CA THR A 32 -0.92 -26.87 -2.35
C THR A 32 0.26 -27.73 -2.76
N ASP A 33 0.70 -28.55 -1.81
CA ASP A 33 1.64 -29.66 -1.96
C ASP A 33 3.13 -29.33 -1.79
N ASP A 34 3.56 -29.36 -0.53
CA ASP A 34 4.74 -30.15 -0.19
C ASP A 34 4.46 -30.93 1.10
N ALA A 35 4.43 -32.26 0.97
CA ALA A 35 4.16 -33.20 2.02
C ALA A 35 5.21 -33.10 3.13
N GLN A 36 4.78 -32.75 4.35
CA GLN A 36 5.66 -32.84 5.52
C GLN A 36 5.96 -34.31 5.84
N PRO A 37 7.23 -34.68 6.07
CA PRO A 37 7.57 -35.97 6.64
C PRO A 37 6.96 -36.11 8.06
N PRO A 38 6.67 -37.35 8.51
CA PRO A 38 6.08 -37.59 9.81
C PRO A 38 7.00 -37.05 10.91
N ARG A 39 6.49 -36.10 11.70
CA ARG A 39 7.18 -35.58 12.89
C ARG A 39 7.08 -36.61 14.02
N ASP A 40 8.22 -36.89 14.64
CA ASP A 40 8.32 -37.71 15.84
C ASP A 40 7.44 -37.16 16.99
N PRO A 41 6.70 -38.02 17.73
CA PRO A 41 5.70 -37.60 18.71
C PRO A 41 6.27 -37.27 20.11
N HIS A 42 7.57 -37.05 20.26
CA HIS A 42 8.21 -36.86 21.57
C HIS A 42 9.10 -35.61 21.58
N ASP A 43 8.48 -34.42 21.68
CA ASP A 43 9.04 -33.22 22.35
C ASP A 43 8.18 -31.98 22.02
N ALA A 44 6.99 -31.91 22.64
CA ALA A 44 6.17 -30.70 22.62
C ALA A 44 5.57 -30.47 24.01
N GLN A 45 6.41 -30.04 24.94
CA GLN A 45 5.98 -29.21 26.06
C GLN A 45 6.36 -27.77 25.69
N ASP A 46 5.57 -27.17 24.81
CA ASP A 46 5.59 -25.73 24.62
C ASP A 46 4.68 -25.12 25.71
N ASP A 47 5.30 -24.35 26.60
CA ASP A 47 4.65 -23.40 27.50
C ASP A 47 3.81 -22.42 26.66
N ASP A 48 2.50 -22.69 26.55
CA ASP A 48 1.50 -21.74 26.09
C ASP A 48 1.50 -20.52 26.99
N CYS A 49 2.30 -19.54 26.59
CA CYS A 49 2.22 -18.18 27.12
C CYS A 49 0.99 -17.56 26.47
N ASP A 50 -0.17 -17.73 27.10
CA ASP A 50 -1.42 -17.02 26.83
C ASP A 50 -1.12 -15.51 26.89
N VAL A 51 -0.75 -14.95 25.74
CA VAL A 51 -0.65 -13.50 25.56
C VAL A 51 -2.05 -13.05 25.21
N ASP A 52 -2.77 -12.63 26.25
CA ASP A 52 -4.05 -11.95 26.20
C ASP A 52 -4.12 -11.04 24.98
N THR A 53 -4.84 -11.49 23.96
CA THR A 53 -5.04 -10.73 22.73
C THR A 53 -6.21 -9.80 22.98
N HIS A 54 -6.02 -8.82 23.87
CA HIS A 54 -6.97 -7.74 24.03
C HIS A 54 -7.11 -7.04 22.68
N GLU A 55 -8.29 -7.18 22.10
CA GLU A 55 -8.76 -6.50 20.90
C GLU A 55 -8.81 -5.00 21.21
N SER A 56 -7.66 -4.34 21.09
CA SER A 56 -7.48 -2.93 21.31
C SER A 56 -8.16 -2.17 20.18
N THR A 57 -9.36 -1.63 20.44
CA THR A 57 -10.05 -0.70 19.55
C THR A 57 -9.12 0.49 19.27
N TYR A 58 -8.55 0.50 18.06
CA TYR A 58 -7.52 1.44 17.66
C TYR A 58 -8.16 2.80 17.31
N GLU A 59 -7.87 3.82 18.12
CA GLU A 59 -8.29 5.20 17.84
C GLU A 59 -7.34 5.82 16.79
N PRO A 60 -7.85 6.57 15.78
CA PRO A 60 -7.03 7.21 14.75
C PRO A 60 -5.94 8.17 15.24
N SER A 61 -5.89 8.50 16.54
CA SER A 61 -4.86 9.32 17.17
C SER A 61 -3.44 8.71 17.06
N ASP A 62 -3.34 7.40 16.84
CA ASP A 62 -2.08 6.67 16.85
C ASP A 62 -1.24 6.86 15.56
N GLN A 63 -1.73 7.55 14.52
CA GLN A 63 -0.90 7.85 13.34
C GLN A 63 0.25 8.81 13.67
N ARG A 64 0.08 9.69 14.68
CA ARG A 64 1.17 10.52 15.22
C ARG A 64 2.24 9.67 15.90
N ASP A 65 1.91 8.47 16.39
CA ASP A 65 2.87 7.58 17.02
C ASP A 65 3.84 6.95 16.02
N ILE A 66 3.41 6.63 14.80
CA ILE A 66 4.29 5.93 13.84
C ILE A 66 5.48 6.80 13.46
N HIS A 67 5.28 8.09 13.19
CA HIS A 67 6.37 9.01 12.88
C HIS A 67 7.38 9.11 14.02
N GLY A 68 6.91 9.35 15.25
CA GLY A 68 7.78 9.42 16.41
C GLY A 68 8.55 8.12 16.65
N LEU A 69 7.88 6.97 16.48
CA LEU A 69 8.52 5.66 16.62
C LEU A 69 9.55 5.38 15.51
N VAL A 70 9.32 5.85 14.29
CA VAL A 70 10.32 5.72 13.21
C VAL A 70 11.52 6.62 13.49
N ASP A 71 11.31 7.85 13.95
CA ASP A 71 12.39 8.77 14.31
C ASP A 71 13.23 8.21 15.46
N ASP A 72 12.58 7.67 16.50
CA ASP A 72 13.22 6.98 17.61
C ASP A 72 14.01 5.77 17.12
N ALA A 73 13.41 4.90 16.31
CA ALA A 73 14.09 3.73 15.74
C ALA A 73 15.28 4.14 14.87
N THR A 74 15.16 5.22 14.09
CA THR A 74 16.24 5.76 13.26
C THR A 74 17.39 6.27 14.14
N SER A 75 17.08 7.04 15.19
CA SER A 75 18.05 7.52 16.18
C SER A 75 18.79 6.38 16.89
N HIS A 76 18.05 5.35 17.34
CA HIS A 76 18.62 4.15 17.93
C HIS A 76 19.53 3.39 16.95
N THR A 77 19.15 3.33 15.67
CA THR A 77 19.96 2.70 14.63
C THR A 77 21.26 3.46 14.40
N SER A 78 21.22 4.80 14.35
CA SER A 78 22.42 5.64 14.25
C SER A 78 23.39 5.41 15.41
N ARG A 79 22.88 5.28 16.63
CA ARG A 79 23.70 4.96 17.81
C ARG A 79 24.34 3.57 17.70
N LEU A 80 23.61 2.58 17.17
CA LEU A 80 24.16 1.25 16.92
C LEU A 80 25.24 1.26 15.83
N ILE A 81 25.08 2.06 14.76
CA ILE A 81 26.12 2.24 13.74
C ILE A 81 27.41 2.73 14.40
N THR A 82 27.34 3.80 15.19
CA THR A 82 28.51 4.33 15.91
C THR A 82 29.14 3.29 16.82
N PHE A 83 28.32 2.58 17.62
CA PHE A 83 28.78 1.51 18.49
C PHE A 83 29.56 0.42 17.74
N PHE A 84 28.99 -0.12 16.65
CA PHE A 84 29.69 -1.16 15.88
C PHE A 84 30.94 -0.63 15.17
N MET A 85 30.96 0.62 14.71
CA MET A 85 32.15 1.23 14.12
C MET A 85 33.28 1.37 15.15
N GLU A 86 32.98 1.81 16.36
CA GLU A 86 33.96 1.91 17.46
C GLU A 86 34.50 0.53 17.86
N VAL A 87 33.61 -0.47 18.00
CA VAL A 87 34.03 -1.85 18.31
C VAL A 87 34.87 -2.44 17.18
N SER A 88 34.53 -2.17 15.92
CA SER A 88 35.31 -2.61 14.76
C SER A 88 36.70 -1.98 14.76
N ALA A 89 36.82 -0.70 15.12
CA ALA A 89 38.10 -0.02 15.22
C ALA A 89 38.98 -0.57 16.35
N MET A 90 38.38 -0.96 17.48
CA MET A 90 39.12 -1.58 18.59
C MET A 90 39.57 -3.01 18.26
N LEU A 91 38.69 -3.84 17.72
CA LEU A 91 38.95 -5.27 17.52
C LEU A 91 39.63 -5.60 16.19
N HIS A 92 39.64 -4.66 15.24
CA HIS A 92 40.19 -4.86 13.88
C HIS A 92 39.55 -6.07 13.16
N THR A 93 38.31 -6.40 13.48
CA THR A 93 37.59 -7.55 12.93
C THR A 93 36.65 -7.11 11.79
N PRO A 94 36.80 -7.67 10.58
CA PRO A 94 35.96 -7.29 9.43
C PRO A 94 34.49 -7.69 9.60
N GLU A 95 34.19 -8.64 10.50
CA GLU A 95 32.82 -9.08 10.78
C GLU A 95 32.00 -7.98 11.49
N VAL A 96 32.62 -7.22 12.39
CA VAL A 96 31.93 -6.14 13.10
C VAL A 96 31.60 -4.99 12.14
N ALA A 97 32.47 -4.70 11.18
CA ALA A 97 32.20 -3.73 10.12
C ALA A 97 30.97 -4.13 9.26
N LYS A 98 30.74 -5.42 9.01
CA LYS A 98 29.53 -5.89 8.31
C LYS A 98 28.26 -5.57 9.10
N ASN A 99 28.31 -5.65 10.42
CA ASN A 99 27.16 -5.30 11.28
C ASN A 99 26.86 -3.80 11.27
N ALA A 100 27.89 -2.95 11.22
CA ALA A 100 27.70 -1.51 11.02
C ALA A 100 27.01 -1.21 9.67
N ASN A 101 27.42 -1.91 8.59
CA ASN A 101 26.78 -1.78 7.28
C ASN A 101 25.32 -2.27 7.30
N LEU A 102 25.02 -3.34 8.02
CA LEU A 102 23.64 -3.82 8.23
C LEU A 102 22.79 -2.73 8.90
N CYS A 103 23.30 -2.12 9.98
CA CYS A 103 22.61 -1.03 10.65
C CYS A 103 22.44 0.19 9.72
N ALA A 104 23.42 0.51 8.87
CA ALA A 104 23.28 1.57 7.88
C ALA A 104 22.20 1.27 6.83
N ALA A 105 22.12 0.04 6.34
CA ALA A 105 21.05 -0.40 5.44
C ALA A 105 19.67 -0.31 6.11
N MET A 106 19.57 -0.75 7.37
CA MET A 106 18.33 -0.65 8.15
C MET A 106 17.96 0.80 8.42
N HIS A 107 18.92 1.68 8.71
CA HIS A 107 18.69 3.12 8.87
C HIS A 107 18.10 3.71 7.58
N SER A 108 18.69 3.40 6.42
CA SER A 108 18.14 3.83 5.14
C SER A 108 16.71 3.32 4.95
N CYS A 109 16.42 2.05 5.24
CA CYS A 109 15.07 1.51 5.17
C CYS A 109 14.11 2.30 6.08
N LEU A 110 14.44 2.48 7.36
CA LEU A 110 13.62 3.21 8.33
C LEU A 110 13.34 4.65 7.88
N THR A 111 14.33 5.36 7.31
CA THR A 111 14.12 6.73 6.81
C THR A 111 13.18 6.82 5.60
N THR A 112 12.98 5.73 4.85
CA THR A 112 12.01 5.70 3.74
C THR A 112 10.59 5.39 4.19
N ILE A 113 10.42 4.85 5.40
CA ILE A 113 9.12 4.44 5.94
C ILE A 113 8.17 5.64 6.12
N PRO A 114 8.55 6.82 6.66
CA PRO A 114 7.62 7.93 6.85
C PRO A 114 6.97 8.39 5.54
N GLY A 115 7.77 8.47 4.46
CA GLY A 115 7.29 8.84 3.12
C GLY A 115 6.46 7.75 2.44
N THR A 116 6.46 6.51 2.94
CA THR A 116 5.68 5.39 2.39
C THR A 116 4.57 4.90 3.33
N ALA A 117 4.63 5.18 4.62
CA ALA A 117 3.69 4.65 5.60
C ALA A 117 2.62 5.67 5.97
N VAL A 118 2.97 6.95 6.12
CA VAL A 118 2.14 7.88 6.90
C VAL A 118 1.68 9.11 6.12
N THR A 119 2.43 9.58 5.14
CA THR A 119 1.93 10.59 4.20
C THR A 119 1.36 9.87 2.99
N PRO A 120 0.04 9.62 2.92
CA PRO A 120 -0.50 9.16 1.66
C PRO A 120 -0.18 10.26 0.64
N VAL A 121 0.35 9.87 -0.52
CA VAL A 121 0.66 10.81 -1.61
C VAL A 121 -0.58 11.61 -2.02
N THR A 122 -1.77 11.12 -1.62
CA THR A 122 -3.08 11.66 -1.94
C THR A 122 -4.02 11.53 -0.74
N ASP A 123 -5.01 12.42 -0.62
CA ASP A 123 -6.05 12.35 0.43
C ASP A 123 -7.07 11.20 0.20
N TYR A 124 -6.71 10.22 -0.63
CA TYR A 124 -7.57 9.13 -1.02
C TYR A 124 -7.72 8.12 0.13
N VAL A 125 -8.96 8.02 0.62
CA VAL A 125 -9.35 7.00 1.61
C VAL A 125 -10.15 5.93 0.89
N PRO A 126 -9.66 4.67 0.83
CA PRO A 126 -10.43 3.57 0.28
C PRO A 126 -11.77 3.41 1.00
N PRO A 127 -12.84 2.90 0.33
CA PRO A 127 -14.11 2.61 0.97
C PRO A 127 -13.94 1.78 2.25
N GLU A 128 -14.75 2.07 3.27
CA GLU A 128 -14.60 1.47 4.60
C GLU A 128 -14.68 -0.06 4.57
N GLU A 129 -15.53 -0.59 3.69
CA GLU A 129 -15.77 -2.02 3.48
C GLU A 129 -14.69 -2.70 2.61
N SER A 130 -13.72 -1.94 2.08
CA SER A 130 -12.68 -2.52 1.25
C SER A 130 -11.77 -3.42 2.08
N SER A 131 -11.59 -4.67 1.64
CA SER A 131 -10.58 -5.58 2.21
C SER A 131 -9.17 -4.99 2.19
N TRP A 132 -8.95 -4.01 1.31
CA TRP A 132 -7.68 -3.30 1.18
C TRP A 132 -7.37 -2.41 2.39
N ARG A 133 -8.36 -1.66 2.89
CA ARG A 133 -8.21 -0.82 4.08
C ARG A 133 -7.78 -1.67 5.29
N GLN A 134 -8.43 -2.82 5.47
CA GLN A 134 -8.08 -3.77 6.55
C GLN A 134 -6.64 -4.29 6.39
N ARG A 135 -6.22 -4.68 5.18
CA ARG A 135 -4.85 -5.14 4.91
C ARG A 135 -3.81 -4.05 5.18
N ARG A 136 -4.11 -2.79 4.83
CA ARG A 136 -3.22 -1.66 5.12
C ARG A 136 -3.07 -1.43 6.62
N ARG A 137 -4.18 -1.42 7.37
CA ARG A 137 -4.14 -1.30 8.84
C ARG A 137 -3.31 -2.40 9.49
N ALA A 138 -3.53 -3.66 9.11
CA ALA A 138 -2.75 -4.78 9.62
C ALA A 138 -1.25 -4.65 9.34
N LEU A 139 -0.89 -4.06 8.20
CA LEU A 139 0.51 -3.78 7.85
C LEU A 139 1.12 -2.67 8.72
N GLU A 140 0.37 -1.60 8.99
CA GLU A 140 0.77 -0.49 9.88
C GLU A 140 0.90 -0.96 11.33
N GLU A 141 -0.04 -1.76 11.84
CA GLU A 141 0.03 -2.37 13.17
C GLU A 141 1.25 -3.28 13.31
N SER A 142 1.52 -4.10 12.29
CA SER A 142 2.71 -4.94 12.25
C SER A 142 3.98 -4.09 12.29
N LEU A 143 4.03 -2.98 11.54
CA LEU A 143 5.16 -2.05 11.58
C LEU A 143 5.35 -1.47 12.99
N LEU A 144 4.29 -0.92 13.58
CA LEU A 144 4.32 -0.31 14.90
C LEU A 144 4.78 -1.29 15.99
N LYS A 145 4.28 -2.53 15.97
CA LYS A 145 4.71 -3.60 16.89
C LYS A 145 6.21 -3.91 16.74
N ASN A 146 6.71 -3.96 15.51
CA ASN A 146 8.13 -4.25 15.25
C ASN A 146 9.03 -3.06 15.63
N LEU A 147 8.61 -1.82 15.38
CA LEU A 147 9.34 -0.61 15.82
C LEU A 147 9.50 -0.58 17.34
N ARG A 148 8.41 -0.76 18.10
CA ARG A 148 8.46 -0.79 19.58
C ARG A 148 9.35 -1.92 20.12
N LYS A 149 9.35 -3.08 19.47
CA LYS A 149 10.25 -4.20 19.83
C LYS A 149 11.71 -3.85 19.54
N TYR A 150 11.98 -3.29 18.37
CA TYR A 150 13.32 -2.92 17.94
C TYR A 150 13.93 -1.81 18.80
N ILE A 151 13.16 -0.77 19.16
CA ILE A 151 13.63 0.32 20.04
C ILE A 151 14.07 -0.26 21.39
N ARG A 152 13.24 -1.10 22.02
CA ARG A 152 13.60 -1.75 23.29
C ARG A 152 14.83 -2.66 23.15
N PHE A 153 14.93 -3.41 22.06
CA PHE A 153 16.06 -4.28 21.77
C PHE A 153 17.37 -3.49 21.61
N SER A 154 17.36 -2.46 20.77
CA SER A 154 18.53 -1.61 20.50
C SER A 154 18.97 -0.83 21.73
N ASP A 155 18.02 -0.32 22.53
CA ASP A 155 18.32 0.31 23.81
C ASP A 155 18.99 -0.67 24.79
N HIS A 156 18.47 -1.89 24.89
CA HIS A 156 19.05 -2.93 25.73
C HIS A 156 20.48 -3.27 25.30
N LEU A 157 20.70 -3.45 23.99
CA LEU A 157 21.99 -3.77 23.41
C LEU A 157 23.03 -2.67 23.69
N LEU A 158 22.63 -1.40 23.60
CA LEU A 158 23.49 -0.25 23.88
C LEU A 158 23.79 -0.08 25.38
N ARG A 159 22.79 -0.29 26.25
CA ARG A 159 22.94 -0.11 27.71
C ARG A 159 23.72 -1.25 28.36
N LYS A 160 23.52 -2.47 27.88
CA LYS A 160 24.13 -3.67 28.45
C LYS A 160 24.67 -4.56 27.32
N PRO A 161 25.85 -4.22 26.76
CA PRO A 161 26.47 -5.04 25.73
C PRO A 161 26.63 -6.49 26.20
N PRO A 162 26.16 -7.48 25.43
CA PRO A 162 26.25 -8.88 25.82
C PRO A 162 27.72 -9.32 25.81
N ARG A 163 28.00 -10.36 26.58
CA ARG A 163 29.30 -11.04 26.55
C ARG A 163 29.52 -11.70 25.18
N THR A 164 30.78 -11.95 24.85
CA THR A 164 31.21 -12.48 23.55
C THR A 164 30.51 -13.79 23.16
N ASP A 165 30.19 -14.65 24.13
CA ASP A 165 29.47 -15.91 23.93
C ASP A 165 28.02 -15.73 23.48
N LYS A 166 27.35 -14.65 23.92
CA LYS A 166 25.93 -14.37 23.59
C LYS A 166 25.76 -13.34 22.49
N PHE A 167 26.83 -12.67 22.08
CA PHE A 167 26.80 -11.60 21.09
C PHE A 167 26.22 -12.07 19.75
N GLN A 168 26.58 -13.28 19.31
CA GLN A 168 26.05 -13.84 18.05
C GLN A 168 24.53 -13.98 18.07
N GLY A 169 23.94 -14.35 19.20
CA GLY A 169 22.48 -14.45 19.36
C GLY A 169 21.79 -13.10 19.19
N GLU A 170 22.38 -12.02 19.72
CA GLU A 170 21.85 -10.67 19.55
C GLU A 170 22.04 -10.16 18.10
N LEU A 171 23.16 -10.50 17.45
CA LEU A 171 23.36 -10.19 16.02
C LEU A 171 22.32 -10.87 15.13
N ASN A 172 22.02 -12.14 15.38
CA ASN A 172 20.97 -12.85 14.63
C ASN A 172 19.60 -12.18 14.79
N LYS A 173 19.27 -11.65 15.98
CA LYS A 173 18.04 -10.86 16.19
C LYS A 173 18.08 -9.55 15.41
N LEU A 174 19.22 -8.87 15.38
CA LEU A 174 19.40 -7.63 14.60
C LEU A 174 19.19 -7.88 13.10
N HIS A 175 19.77 -8.96 12.55
CA HIS A 175 19.50 -9.40 11.17
C HIS A 175 18.01 -9.66 10.93
N ALA A 176 17.35 -10.38 11.84
CA ALA A 176 15.92 -10.65 11.72
C ALA A 176 15.06 -9.36 11.75
N PHE A 177 15.49 -8.31 12.47
CA PHE A 177 14.84 -6.99 12.41
C PHE A 177 15.07 -6.30 11.06
N ALA A 178 16.30 -6.32 10.55
CA ALA A 178 16.62 -5.72 9.25
C ALA A 178 15.77 -6.35 8.12
N ASP A 179 15.71 -7.69 8.06
CA ASP A 179 14.90 -8.40 7.07
C ASP A 179 13.40 -8.07 7.19
N LYS A 180 12.90 -7.97 8.43
CA LYS A 180 11.51 -7.57 8.69
C LYS A 180 11.22 -6.15 8.22
N PHE A 181 12.07 -5.18 8.53
CA PHE A 181 11.86 -3.80 8.12
C PHE A 181 11.97 -3.63 6.61
N PHE A 182 12.89 -4.34 5.97
CA PHE A 182 12.98 -4.38 4.51
C PHE A 182 11.71 -4.97 3.86
N HIS A 183 11.20 -6.09 4.38
CA HIS A 183 9.96 -6.68 3.87
C HIS A 183 8.75 -5.78 4.10
N LEU A 184 8.67 -5.15 5.28
CA LEU A 184 7.59 -4.22 5.60
C LEU A 184 7.64 -2.96 4.73
N SER A 185 8.82 -2.39 4.46
CA SER A 185 8.96 -1.22 3.59
C SER A 185 8.53 -1.53 2.16
N MET A 186 8.93 -2.70 1.61
CA MET A 186 8.47 -3.16 0.31
C MET A 186 6.95 -3.31 0.24
N LYS A 187 6.34 -3.94 1.26
CA LYS A 187 4.88 -4.11 1.34
C LYS A 187 4.16 -2.77 1.44
N LEU A 188 4.69 -1.82 2.22
CA LEU A 188 4.11 -0.48 2.37
C LEU A 188 4.18 0.30 1.06
N GLN A 189 5.30 0.23 0.35
CA GLN A 189 5.47 0.84 -0.96
C GLN A 189 4.49 0.26 -1.98
N ALA A 190 4.41 -1.07 -2.10
CA ALA A 190 3.44 -1.73 -2.97
C ALA A 190 2.00 -1.35 -2.58
N SER A 191 1.76 -1.19 -1.28
CA SER A 191 0.46 -0.81 -0.77
C SER A 191 0.07 0.62 -1.17
N ASN A 192 1.01 1.55 -1.18
CA ASN A 192 0.78 2.92 -1.63
C ASN A 192 0.49 3.01 -3.11
N GLU A 193 1.27 2.28 -3.92
CA GLU A 193 1.04 2.27 -5.37
C GLU A 193 -0.36 1.73 -5.69
N LYS A 194 -0.82 0.71 -4.94
CA LYS A 194 -2.19 0.23 -5.08
C LYS A 194 -3.24 1.28 -4.70
N MET A 195 -3.04 2.04 -3.61
CA MET A 195 -3.97 3.12 -3.23
C MET A 195 -4.04 4.20 -4.31
N ARG A 196 -2.88 4.61 -4.84
CA ARG A 196 -2.78 5.55 -5.96
C ARG A 196 -3.53 5.05 -7.21
N LEU A 197 -3.39 3.78 -7.55
CA LEU A 197 -4.12 3.18 -8.67
C LEU A 197 -5.63 3.16 -8.43
N MET A 198 -6.08 2.85 -7.21
CA MET A 198 -7.50 2.85 -6.87
C MET A 198 -8.12 4.24 -7.02
N GLU A 199 -7.43 5.27 -6.54
CA GLU A 199 -7.83 6.66 -6.72
C GLU A 199 -7.94 7.04 -8.21
N LEU A 200 -6.94 6.65 -9.01
CA LEU A 200 -6.96 6.92 -10.45
C LEU A 200 -8.15 6.22 -11.13
N CYS A 201 -8.45 4.98 -10.73
CA CYS A 201 -9.63 4.27 -11.23
C CYS A 201 -10.93 4.98 -10.84
N GLU A 202 -11.07 5.42 -9.59
CA GLU A 202 -12.28 6.12 -9.15
C GLU A 202 -12.47 7.47 -9.85
N THR A 203 -11.40 8.27 -9.95
CA THR A 203 -11.44 9.56 -10.66
C THR A 203 -11.83 9.38 -12.12
N TYR A 204 -11.27 8.36 -12.79
CA TYR A 204 -11.64 8.01 -14.16
C TYR A 204 -13.12 7.59 -14.28
N GLN A 205 -13.60 6.74 -13.35
CA GLN A 205 -15.01 6.32 -13.33
C GLN A 205 -15.96 7.51 -13.15
N ARG A 206 -15.66 8.43 -12.22
CA ARG A 206 -16.44 9.67 -12.02
C ARG A 206 -16.48 10.50 -13.30
N MET A 207 -15.33 10.73 -13.95
CA MET A 207 -15.26 11.46 -15.22
C MET A 207 -16.08 10.78 -16.33
N LYS A 208 -16.04 9.44 -16.41
CA LYS A 208 -16.82 8.66 -17.39
C LYS A 208 -18.32 8.84 -17.17
N LEU A 209 -18.78 8.79 -15.92
CA LEU A 209 -20.19 9.03 -15.57
C LEU A 209 -20.62 10.45 -15.92
N THR A 210 -19.84 11.47 -15.56
CA THR A 210 -20.15 12.88 -15.90
C THR A 210 -20.28 13.09 -17.42
N ARG A 211 -19.40 12.47 -18.22
CA ARG A 211 -19.48 12.53 -19.70
C ARG A 211 -20.74 11.86 -20.23
N LEU A 212 -21.17 10.76 -19.62
CA LEU A 212 -22.37 10.03 -20.00
C LEU A 212 -23.63 10.83 -19.67
N GLU A 213 -23.70 11.40 -18.47
CA GLU A 213 -24.77 12.31 -18.03
C GLU A 213 -24.87 13.53 -18.95
N GLU A 214 -23.75 14.16 -19.30
CA GLU A 214 -23.73 15.29 -20.22
C GLU A 214 -24.22 14.89 -21.62
N ARG A 215 -23.83 13.71 -22.11
CA ARG A 215 -24.32 13.19 -23.40
C ARG A 215 -25.82 12.96 -23.38
N GLN A 216 -26.34 12.36 -22.30
CA GLN A 216 -27.77 12.14 -22.11
C GLN A 216 -28.54 13.46 -22.03
N PHE A 217 -28.04 14.43 -21.27
CA PHE A 217 -28.61 15.77 -21.18
C PHE A 217 -28.64 16.49 -22.54
N ARG A 218 -27.55 16.42 -23.32
CA ARG A 218 -27.53 16.98 -24.68
C ARG A 218 -28.52 16.25 -25.60
N ALA A 219 -28.70 14.94 -25.45
CA ALA A 219 -29.66 14.17 -26.23
C ALA A 219 -31.10 14.55 -25.90
N SER A 220 -31.45 14.71 -24.61
CA SER A 220 -32.80 15.15 -24.19
C SER A 220 -33.11 16.55 -24.71
N LEU A 221 -32.16 17.50 -24.62
CA LEU A 221 -32.33 18.84 -25.19
C LEU A 221 -32.60 18.82 -26.70
N ARG A 222 -31.96 17.92 -27.46
CA ARG A 222 -32.23 17.77 -28.90
C ARG A 222 -33.61 17.18 -29.16
N ALA A 223 -34.01 16.16 -28.39
CA ALA A 223 -35.33 15.55 -28.48
C ALA A 223 -36.44 16.57 -28.19
N ASP A 224 -36.29 17.39 -27.14
CA ASP A 224 -37.23 18.47 -26.80
C ASP A 224 -37.35 19.51 -27.90
N ARG A 225 -36.22 19.94 -28.49
CA ARG A 225 -36.23 20.88 -29.62
C ARG A 225 -36.94 20.29 -30.83
N ALA A 226 -36.71 19.01 -31.12
CA ALA A 226 -37.39 18.30 -32.20
C ALA A 226 -38.90 18.21 -31.94
N ALA A 227 -39.32 17.82 -30.73
CA ALA A 227 -40.72 17.76 -30.33
C ALA A 227 -41.41 19.12 -30.48
N ARG A 228 -40.82 20.20 -29.97
CA ARG A 228 -41.35 21.58 -30.13
C ARG A 228 -41.45 21.99 -31.60
N LYS A 229 -40.50 21.59 -32.45
CA LYS A 229 -40.55 21.86 -33.89
C LYS A 229 -41.73 21.13 -34.54
N THR A 230 -41.90 19.83 -34.27
CA THR A 230 -43.02 19.03 -34.81
C THR A 230 -44.37 19.57 -34.36
N GLN A 231 -44.52 19.97 -33.09
CA GLN A 231 -45.74 20.57 -32.57
C GLN A 231 -46.08 21.89 -33.28
N ARG A 232 -45.10 22.76 -33.50
CA ARG A 232 -45.29 24.02 -34.25
C ARG A 232 -45.70 23.76 -35.70
N GLU A 233 -45.19 22.71 -36.32
CA GLU A 233 -45.53 22.33 -37.69
C GLU A 233 -46.97 21.80 -37.80
N MET A 234 -47.40 20.93 -36.87
CA MET A 234 -48.79 20.48 -36.79
C MET A 234 -49.76 21.66 -36.60
N LEU A 235 -49.45 22.59 -35.70
CA LEU A 235 -50.27 23.79 -35.50
C LEU A 235 -50.34 24.69 -36.74
N ARG A 236 -49.28 24.75 -37.56
CA ARG A 236 -49.29 25.48 -38.83
C ARG A 236 -50.17 24.81 -39.87
N GLN A 237 -50.12 23.48 -39.96
CA GLN A 237 -50.98 22.71 -40.87
C GLN A 237 -52.46 22.90 -40.53
N GLN A 238 -52.82 22.88 -39.23
CA GLN A 238 -54.20 23.13 -38.78
C GLN A 238 -54.73 24.54 -39.09
N ARG A 239 -53.83 25.55 -39.15
CA ARG A 239 -54.20 26.94 -39.43
C ARG A 239 -54.24 27.30 -40.91
N ARG A 240 -53.86 26.37 -41.79
CA ARG A 240 -53.87 26.61 -43.23
C ARG A 240 -55.32 26.44 -43.71
N PRO A 241 -55.99 27.50 -44.20
CA PRO A 241 -57.35 27.37 -44.72
C PRO A 241 -57.35 26.43 -45.96
N PRO A 242 -58.48 25.72 -46.20
CA PRO A 242 -58.62 24.84 -47.35
C PRO A 242 -58.50 25.57 -48.70
#